data_AF-A0A538RML6-F1
#
_entry.id   AF-A0A538RML6-F1
#
_cell.length_a   1.000
_cell.length_b   1.000
_cell.length_c   1.000
_cell.angle_alpha   90.00
_cell.angle_beta   90.00
_cell.angle_gamma   90.00
#
_symmetry.space_group_name_H-M   'P 1'
#
loop_
_entity.id
_entity.type
_entity.pdbx_description
1 polymer ?
#
loop_
_entity_poly.entity_id
_entity_poly.type
_entity_poly.pdbx_seq_one_letter_code
_entity_poly.pdbx_strand_id
1 'polypeptide(L)' 'MKTYMLKRPVDEAVPRKLSIDYAAALNSQQLAAVTAGEGPSLVIAGAGSGKTRTLVYRVAYSIDSGIDPSQIL' A
#
# COMPACT_ATOMS: atom_id res chain seq x y z
N MET A 1 -6.17 -32.54 32.40
CA MET A 1 -5.53 -32.11 31.14
C MET A 1 -6.00 -30.68 30.87
N LYS A 2 -5.11 -29.66 30.89
CA LYS A 2 -5.49 -28.26 30.67
C LYS A 2 -5.27 -27.89 29.21
N THR A 3 -6.35 -27.60 28.50
CA THR A 3 -6.30 -27.13 27.12
C THR A 3 -5.86 -25.67 27.10
N TYR A 4 -4.65 -25.42 26.62
CA TYR A 4 -4.18 -24.05 26.37
C TYR A 4 -4.65 -23.63 24.99
N MET A 5 -5.69 -22.79 24.92
CA MET A 5 -6.06 -22.10 23.69
C MET A 5 -5.13 -20.91 23.52
N LEU A 6 -4.21 -20.99 22.57
CA LEU A 6 -3.49 -19.82 22.08
C LEU A 6 -4.50 -18.91 21.39
N LYS A 7 -4.99 -17.89 22.10
CA LYS A 7 -5.65 -16.76 21.47
C LYS A 7 -4.59 -16.09 20.58
N ARG A 8 -4.67 -16.35 19.28
CA ARG A 8 -4.03 -15.48 18.29
C ARG A 8 -4.62 -14.10 18.55
N PRO A 9 -3.82 -13.08 18.90
CA PRO A 9 -4.37 -11.73 18.98
C PRO A 9 -4.89 -11.45 17.58
N VAL A 10 -6.20 -11.28 17.48
CA VAL A 10 -6.86 -10.89 16.24
C VAL A 10 -6.33 -9.48 16.01
N ASP A 11 -5.38 -9.35 15.07
CA ASP A 11 -4.72 -8.13 14.62
C ASP A 11 -5.14 -6.88 15.41
N GLU A 12 -4.57 -6.73 16.62
CA GLU A 12 -4.72 -5.48 17.36
C GLU A 12 -4.02 -4.41 16.53
N ALA A 13 -4.73 -3.33 16.23
CA ALA A 13 -4.41 -2.27 15.30
C ALA A 13 -3.14 -1.49 15.69
N VAL A 14 -1.99 -2.16 15.67
CA VAL A 14 -0.69 -1.49 15.59
C VAL A 14 -0.67 -0.86 14.20
N PRO A 15 -0.58 0.47 14.06
CA PRO A 15 -0.47 1.09 12.75
C PRO A 15 0.75 0.48 12.06
N ARG A 16 0.51 -0.25 10.96
CA ARG A 16 1.59 -0.88 10.20
C ARG A 16 2.51 0.23 9.74
N LYS A 17 3.72 0.24 10.28
CA LYS A 17 4.77 1.16 9.84
C LYS A 17 5.05 0.84 8.38
N LEU A 18 4.86 1.82 7.50
CA LEU A 18 5.21 1.69 6.09
C LEU A 18 6.67 1.25 5.97
N SER A 19 6.92 0.22 5.17
CA SER A 19 8.24 -0.38 5.00
C SER A 19 9.12 0.42 4.05
N ILE A 20 8.50 1.14 3.11
CA ILE A 20 9.16 1.98 2.10
C ILE A 20 9.02 3.47 2.46
N ASP A 21 10.10 4.23 2.30
CA ASP A 21 10.03 5.69 2.26
C ASP A 21 9.55 6.16 0.88
N TYR A 22 8.23 6.19 0.70
CA TYR A 22 7.59 6.60 -0.55
C TYR A 22 7.91 8.06 -0.93
N ALA A 23 8.07 8.94 0.04
CA ALA A 23 8.32 10.36 -0.18
C ALA A 23 9.75 10.60 -0.71
N ALA A 24 10.72 9.82 -0.25
CA ALA A 24 12.07 9.84 -0.82
C ALA A 24 12.14 9.16 -2.20
N ALA A 25 11.30 8.15 -2.44
CA ALA A 25 11.34 7.34 -3.65
C ALA A 25 10.57 7.93 -4.85
N LEU A 26 9.63 8.86 -4.63
CA LEU A 26 8.71 9.37 -5.66
C LEU A 26 8.72 10.89 -5.69
N ASN A 27 8.46 11.47 -6.87
CA ASN A 27 8.14 12.90 -6.92
C ASN A 27 6.74 13.17 -6.35
N SER A 28 6.40 14.44 -6.14
CA SER A 28 5.15 14.84 -5.49
C SER A 28 3.89 14.36 -6.23
N GLN A 29 3.88 14.38 -7.57
CA GLN A 29 2.72 13.92 -8.36
C GLN A 29 2.55 12.41 -8.31
N GLN A 30 3.65 11.67 -8.40
CA GLN A 30 3.63 10.20 -8.27
C GLN A 30 3.23 9.78 -6.86
N LEU A 31 3.76 10.46 -5.83
CA LEU A 31 3.38 10.22 -4.44
C LEU A 31 1.88 10.43 -4.24
N ALA A 32 1.34 11.56 -4.71
CA ALA A 32 -0.10 11.84 -4.63
C ALA A 32 -0.96 10.76 -5.32
N ALA A 33 -0.51 10.25 -6.47
CA ALA A 33 -1.17 9.13 -7.15
C ALA A 33 -1.07 7.81 -6.35
N VAL A 34 0.08 7.55 -5.73
CA VAL A 34 0.35 6.35 -4.92
C VAL A 34 -0.41 6.36 -3.59
N THR A 35 -0.66 7.52 -2.99
CA THR A 35 -1.34 7.66 -1.70
C THR A 35 -2.79 8.14 -1.82
N ALA A 36 -3.35 8.19 -3.02
CA ALA A 36 -4.75 8.54 -3.24
C ALA A 36 -5.69 7.68 -2.38
N GLY A 37 -6.83 8.23 -1.96
CA GLY A 37 -7.81 7.49 -1.14
C GLY A 37 -8.47 6.31 -1.87
N GLU A 38 -9.51 5.76 -1.23
CA GLU A 38 -10.33 4.72 -1.84
C GLU A 38 -11.22 5.26 -2.96
N GLY A 39 -11.68 4.34 -3.82
CA GLY A 39 -12.56 4.63 -4.95
C GLY A 39 -11.84 4.78 -6.30
N PRO A 40 -12.60 5.05 -7.38
CA PRO A 40 -12.04 5.20 -8.72
C PRO A 40 -11.08 6.38 -8.81
N SER A 41 -9.94 6.19 -9.47
CA SER A 41 -8.95 7.24 -9.70
C SER A 41 -8.45 7.22 -11.15
N LEU A 42 -8.19 8.41 -11.70
CA LEU A 42 -7.66 8.60 -13.05
C LEU A 42 -6.32 9.34 -12.97
N VAL A 43 -5.26 8.70 -13.45
CA VAL A 43 -3.92 9.29 -13.55
C VAL A 43 -3.55 9.47 -15.01
N ILE A 44 -3.46 10.73 -15.44
CA ILE A 44 -3.05 11.09 -16.81
C ILE A 44 -1.55 11.37 -16.82
N ALA A 45 -0.80 10.67 -17.66
CA ALA A 45 0.65 10.70 -17.63
C ALA A 45 1.26 10.57 -19.04
N GLY A 46 2.22 11.44 -19.36
CA GLY A 46 2.92 11.44 -20.66
C GLY A 46 3.91 10.29 -20.84
N ALA A 47 4.62 10.28 -21.97
CA ALA A 47 5.77 9.39 -22.17
C ALA A 47 6.89 9.71 -21.16
N GLY A 48 7.65 8.71 -20.70
CA GLY A 48 8.77 8.91 -19.76
C GLY A 48 8.42 9.32 -18.32
N SER A 49 7.15 9.59 -18.01
CA SER A 49 6.67 10.07 -16.69
C SER A 49 6.71 9.05 -15.55
N GLY A 50 7.14 7.82 -15.81
CA GLY A 50 7.22 6.76 -14.79
C GLY A 50 5.91 6.03 -14.48
N LYS A 51 4.94 5.97 -15.41
CA LYS A 51 3.64 5.26 -15.26
C LYS A 51 3.74 3.90 -14.55
N THR A 52 4.60 3.02 -15.05
CA THR A 52 4.79 1.68 -14.47
C THR A 52 5.34 1.76 -13.05
N ARG A 53 6.29 2.66 -12.79
CA ARG A 53 6.83 2.90 -11.46
C ARG A 53 5.73 3.35 -10.50
N THR A 54 4.91 4.32 -10.89
CA THR A 54 3.77 4.78 -10.08
C THR A 54 2.80 3.64 -9.74
N LEU A 55 2.45 2.79 -10.71
CA LEU A 55 1.56 1.65 -10.48
C LEU A 55 2.17 0.63 -9.52
N VAL A 56 3.45 0.27 -9.68
CA VAL A 56 4.14 -0.66 -8.78
C VAL A 56 4.17 -0.13 -7.35
N TYR A 57 4.49 1.15 -7.17
CA TYR A 57 4.49 1.77 -5.84
C TYR A 57 3.08 1.90 -5.25
N ARG A 58 2.04 2.05 -6.08
CA ARG A 58 0.63 2.03 -5.61
C ARG A 58 0.26 0.66 -5.05
N VAL A 59 0.64 -0.42 -5.73
CA VAL A 59 0.44 -1.79 -5.23
C VAL A 59 1.23 -2.00 -3.93
N ALA A 60 2.50 -1.61 -3.89
CA ALA A 60 3.32 -1.71 -2.68
C ALA A 60 2.70 -0.93 -1.52
N TYR A 61 2.25 0.30 -1.75
CA TYR A 61 1.59 1.14 -0.75
C TYR A 61 0.29 0.51 -0.24
N SER A 62 -0.51 -0.08 -1.11
CA SER A 62 -1.73 -0.81 -0.72
C SER A 62 -1.41 -1.97 0.23
N ILE A 63 -0.39 -2.78 -0.10
CA ILE A 63 0.03 -3.92 0.72
C ILE A 63 0.58 -3.44 2.08
N ASP A 64 1.45 -2.43 2.08
CA ASP A 64 2.01 -1.84 3.30
C ASP A 64 0.92 -1.21 4.19
N SER A 65 -0.11 -0.62 3.57
CA SER A 65 -1.30 -0.09 4.25
C SER A 65 -2.24 -1.18 4.75
N GLY A 66 -1.97 -2.44 4.36
CA GLY A 66 -2.60 -3.62 4.92
C GLY A 66 -3.64 -4.31 4.06
N ILE A 67 -3.76 -3.93 2.79
CA ILE A 67 -4.57 -4.65 1.81
C ILE A 67 -3.95 -6.02 1.53
N ASP A 68 -4.76 -7.07 1.57
CA ASP A 68 -4.34 -8.41 1.23
C ASP A 68 -3.91 -8.45 -0.25
N PRO A 69 -2.67 -8.90 -0.57
CA PRO A 69 -2.19 -8.97 -1.95
C PRO A 69 -3.11 -9.77 -2.89
N SER A 70 -3.86 -10.73 -2.38
CA SER A 70 -4.82 -11.52 -3.17
C SER A 70 -6.03 -10.71 -3.68
N GLN A 71 -6.24 -9.51 -3.15
CA GLN A 71 -7.31 -8.59 -3.57
C GLN A 71 -6.85 -7.56 -4.61
N ILE A 72 -5.60 -7.62 -5.06
CA ILE A 72 -5.02 -6.67 -6.02
C ILE A 72 -4.82 -7.39 -7.38
N LEU A 73 -5.24 -6.73 -8.47
CA LEU A 73 -5.14 -7.23 -9.85
C LEU A 73 -4.29 -6.30 -10.72
#